data_AF-A0AAV6J1K6-F1
#
_entry.id   AF-A0AAV6J1K6-F1
#
_cell.length_a   1.000
_cell.length_b   1.000
_cell.length_c   1.000
_cell.angle_alpha   90.00
_cell.angle_beta   90.00
_cell.angle_gamma   90.00
#
_symmetry.space_group_name_H-M   'P 1'
#
loop_
_entity.id
_entity.type
_entity.pdbx_description
1 polymer ?
#
loop_
_entity_poly.entity_id
_entity_poly.type
_entity_poly.pdbx_seq_one_letter_code
_entity_poly.pdbx_strand_id
1 'polypeptide(L)'
;MAPNFGTNTNCETTKLFPSITFFFFASNSIGTIYRAYSRRDYYTVGFVVFEYLAFLLLNLCLTAFHELPSRNRSKRRKFLQLAIWVLYSAMVFGFSTYFAPLFADPVYGYSLYVVSVLGSVFLFYVYVIWDDIECLGDQEKKVTKEVKVQVYFDDSVWEKGHVGRNQFSARKVPKVGILCGFRKGRAEDYADVLDSAKGWSASIRFNKPLLKQFEEFYERPDTFSLGVCNGCQLMALLGWVPGPKVGGVFGVGGDPSQPRFVHNESGRFECRFISVKIKDSPALMFKGMEGSTLGVWAAHGEGRAYFPDGGVLDRVLGSNLAPLRYCDDDGKPTEVYPFNLNGSPLGIAAICSPDGRHLALMPHPERCFLMWQFPWYPKHWNVDKKGPSPWLRMFQNAREWCS
;
A
#
# COMPACT_ATOMS: atom_id res chain seq x y z
N MET A 1 -22.18 37.83 14.06
CA MET A 1 -21.13 38.10 15.06
C MET A 1 -20.62 36.76 15.57
N ALA A 2 -19.37 36.42 15.23
CA ALA A 2 -18.48 35.36 15.76
C ALA A 2 -18.96 33.87 15.76
N PRO A 3 -18.03 32.88 15.75
CA PRO A 3 -16.97 32.69 14.76
C PRO A 3 -16.83 31.23 14.27
N ASN A 4 -16.18 31.05 13.11
CA ASN A 4 -15.71 29.79 12.53
C ASN A 4 -14.57 29.18 13.37
N PHE A 5 -14.71 27.91 13.77
CA PHE A 5 -13.59 27.06 14.20
C PHE A 5 -13.18 26.13 13.06
N GLY A 6 -12.15 26.52 12.32
CA GLY A 6 -11.45 25.65 11.38
C GLY A 6 -10.38 24.84 12.11
N THR A 7 -10.52 23.51 12.10
CA THR A 7 -9.53 22.56 12.60
C THR A 7 -8.34 22.50 11.65
N ASN A 8 -7.25 23.16 12.04
CA ASN A 8 -6.01 23.30 11.27
C ASN A 8 -4.89 22.44 11.89
N THR A 9 -5.14 21.14 12.12
CA THR A 9 -4.24 20.30 12.95
C THR A 9 -3.40 19.27 12.19
N ASN A 10 -3.57 19.11 10.87
CA ASN A 10 -2.84 18.08 10.09
C ASN A 10 -1.64 18.61 9.28
N CYS A 11 -1.34 19.91 9.33
CA CYS A 11 -0.19 20.51 8.63
C CYS A 11 1.03 20.71 9.55
N GLU A 12 0.87 20.61 10.87
CA GLU A 12 1.95 20.88 11.83
C GLU A 12 2.80 19.64 12.12
N THR A 13 2.20 18.43 12.13
CA THR A 13 2.89 17.19 12.51
C THR A 13 3.98 16.76 11.52
N THR A 14 3.82 17.05 10.23
CA THR A 14 4.83 16.79 9.18
C THR A 14 5.95 17.84 9.14
N LYS A 15 5.75 19.01 9.75
CA LYS A 15 6.80 20.01 9.97
C LYS A 15 7.55 19.81 11.29
N LEU A 16 6.95 19.11 12.25
CA LEU A 16 7.46 18.95 13.62
C LEU A 16 8.75 18.11 13.70
N PHE A 17 8.87 17.04 12.89
CA PHE A 17 10.03 16.14 12.91
C PHE A 17 11.35 16.82 12.46
N PRO A 18 11.38 17.57 11.34
CA PRO A 18 12.53 18.40 10.99
C PRO A 18 12.86 19.46 12.04
N SER A 19 11.85 20.07 12.68
CA SER A 19 12.02 21.10 13.71
C SER A 19 12.67 20.59 14.99
N ILE A 20 12.37 19.37 15.42
CA ILE A 20 12.96 18.76 16.62
C ILE A 20 14.44 18.42 16.37
N THR A 21 14.77 17.80 15.23
CA THR A 21 16.17 17.51 14.86
C THR A 21 16.99 18.79 14.73
N PHE A 22 16.40 19.85 14.15
CA PHE A 22 17.06 21.16 14.03
C PHE A 22 17.28 21.81 15.40
N PHE A 23 16.32 21.72 16.31
CA PHE A 23 16.44 22.22 17.68
C PHE A 23 17.55 21.50 18.45
N PHE A 24 17.57 20.16 18.43
CA PHE A 24 18.63 19.38 19.07
C PHE A 24 20.02 19.64 18.47
N PHE A 25 20.11 19.76 17.14
CA PHE A 25 21.37 20.08 16.48
C PHE A 25 21.86 21.49 16.82
N ALA A 26 20.96 22.48 16.86
CA ALA A 26 21.27 23.85 17.26
C ALA A 26 21.71 23.94 18.72
N SER A 27 20.97 23.31 19.65
CA SER A 27 21.33 23.29 21.08
C SER A 27 22.68 22.62 21.33
N ASN A 28 22.95 21.49 20.67
CA ASN A 28 24.24 20.79 20.79
C ASN A 28 25.40 21.58 20.16
N SER A 29 25.16 22.27 19.04
CA SER A 29 26.17 23.10 18.37
C SER A 29 26.54 24.30 19.24
N ILE A 30 25.57 25.01 19.81
CA ILE A 30 25.80 26.15 20.71
C ILE A 30 26.59 25.71 21.96
N GLY A 31 26.18 24.61 22.59
CA GLY A 31 26.87 24.07 23.76
C GLY A 31 28.30 23.59 23.47
N THR A 32 28.56 23.13 22.25
CA THR A 32 29.90 22.68 21.82
C THR A 32 30.79 23.88 21.48
N ILE A 33 30.25 24.89 20.78
CA ILE A 33 30.94 26.15 20.48
C ILE A 33 31.33 26.86 21.77
N TYR A 34 30.42 26.98 22.75
CA TYR A 34 30.72 27.62 24.03
C TYR A 34 31.85 26.90 24.77
N ARG A 35 31.78 25.57 24.87
CA ARG A 35 32.82 24.75 25.53
C ARG A 35 34.18 24.85 24.82
N ALA A 36 34.20 24.85 23.49
CA ALA A 36 35.43 24.98 22.70
C ALA A 36 36.03 26.39 22.83
N TYR A 37 35.20 27.43 22.77
CA TYR A 37 35.61 28.82 22.96
C TYR A 37 36.19 29.06 24.36
N SER A 38 35.54 28.57 25.42
CA SER A 38 36.06 28.65 26.79
C SER A 38 37.42 27.97 26.97
N ARG A 39 37.74 26.97 26.13
CA ARG A 39 39.02 26.26 26.11
C ARG A 39 40.04 26.84 25.11
N ARG A 40 39.72 27.97 24.45
CA ARG A 40 40.51 28.59 23.38
C ARG A 40 40.80 27.66 22.17
N ASP A 41 39.95 26.67 21.93
CA ASP A 41 40.02 25.78 20.79
C ASP A 41 39.25 26.37 19.60
N TYR A 42 39.86 27.36 18.96
CA TYR A 42 39.26 28.07 17.83
C TYR A 42 39.11 27.20 16.58
N TYR A 43 39.89 26.11 16.47
CA TYR A 43 39.78 25.16 15.36
C TYR A 43 38.46 24.40 15.44
N THR A 44 38.11 23.88 16.61
CA THR A 44 36.81 23.23 16.86
C THR A 44 35.65 24.21 16.71
N VAL A 45 35.79 25.46 17.14
CA VAL A 45 34.77 26.50 16.90
C VAL A 45 34.55 26.70 15.39
N GLY A 46 35.63 26.86 14.61
CA GLY A 46 35.55 27.04 13.16
C GLY A 46 34.89 25.85 12.46
N PHE A 47 35.24 24.62 12.85
CA PHE A 47 34.65 23.39 12.30
C PHE A 47 33.14 23.28 12.58
N VAL A 48 32.70 23.50 13.82
CA VAL A 48 31.28 23.39 14.19
C VAL A 48 30.45 24.48 13.49
N VAL A 49 30.99 25.70 13.34
CA VAL A 49 30.33 26.78 12.59
C VAL A 49 30.22 26.43 11.11
N PHE A 50 31.28 25.89 10.51
CA PHE A 50 31.29 25.43 9.12
C PHE A 50 30.22 24.34 8.88
N GLU A 51 30.19 23.29 9.70
CA GLU A 51 29.22 22.19 9.59
C GLU A 51 27.78 22.69 9.75
N TYR A 52 27.54 23.61 10.69
CA TYR A 52 26.22 24.17 10.92
C TYR A 52 25.73 25.00 9.72
N LEU A 53 26.59 25.85 9.16
CA LEU A 53 26.25 26.65 7.98
C LEU A 53 26.06 25.78 6.73
N ALA A 54 26.92 24.78 6.54
CA ALA A 54 26.82 23.84 5.42
C ALA A 54 25.52 23.03 5.48
N PHE A 55 25.13 22.56 6.67
CA PHE A 55 23.86 21.87 6.89
C PHE A 55 22.64 22.75 6.60
N LEU A 56 22.67 24.02 7.05
CA LEU A 56 21.59 24.97 6.80
C LEU A 56 21.42 25.25 5.29
N LEU A 57 22.53 25.49 4.59
CA LEU A 57 22.52 25.68 3.14
C LEU A 57 22.05 24.41 2.41
N LEU A 58 22.50 23.24 2.83
CA LEU A 58 22.08 21.96 2.26
C LEU A 58 20.57 21.76 2.40
N ASN A 59 20.01 22.05 3.57
CA ASN A 59 18.58 21.94 3.82
C ASN A 59 17.76 22.92 2.97
N LEU A 60 18.24 24.16 2.81
CA LEU A 60 17.64 25.14 1.90
C LEU A 60 17.67 24.66 0.44
N CYS A 61 18.81 24.12 0.00
CA CYS A 61 18.96 23.58 -1.35
C CYS A 61 18.05 22.36 -1.59
N LEU A 62 17.94 21.45 -0.62
CA LEU A 62 17.06 20.29 -0.69
C LEU A 62 15.59 20.71 -0.73
N THR A 63 15.18 21.65 0.12
CA THR A 63 13.81 22.20 0.12
C THR A 63 13.49 22.82 -1.24
N ALA A 64 14.36 23.69 -1.74
CA ALA A 64 14.20 24.31 -3.05
C ALA A 64 14.24 23.29 -4.22
N PHE A 65 14.96 22.18 -4.07
CA PHE A 65 15.02 21.11 -5.05
C PHE A 65 13.73 20.27 -5.07
N HIS A 66 13.17 19.95 -3.90
CA HIS A 66 11.92 19.20 -3.77
C HIS A 66 10.68 20.01 -4.14
N GLU A 67 10.72 21.34 -4.00
CA GLU A 67 9.67 22.24 -4.47
C GLU A 67 9.63 22.38 -6.00
N LEU A 68 10.73 22.05 -6.70
CA LEU A 68 10.75 22.10 -8.15
C LEU A 68 10.02 20.88 -8.75
N PRO A 69 9.07 21.09 -9.69
CA PRO A 69 8.43 19.99 -10.38
C PRO A 69 9.49 19.12 -11.08
N SER A 70 9.37 17.79 -10.94
CA SER A 70 10.29 16.76 -11.47
C SER A 70 10.53 16.83 -12.99
N ARG A 71 9.76 17.66 -13.69
CA ARG A 71 9.65 17.72 -15.14
C ARG A 71 10.47 18.81 -15.83
N ASN A 72 11.11 19.71 -15.07
CA ASN A 72 11.81 20.85 -15.66
C ASN A 72 13.34 20.67 -15.64
N ARG A 73 13.93 20.45 -16.83
CA ARG A 73 15.38 20.49 -17.08
C ARG A 73 15.92 21.92 -17.04
N SER A 74 15.53 22.67 -16.01
CA SER A 74 15.92 24.05 -15.82
C SER A 74 17.38 24.12 -15.38
N LYS A 75 18.10 25.16 -15.82
CA LYS A 75 19.47 25.45 -15.34
C LYS A 75 19.51 25.52 -13.80
N ARG A 76 18.40 25.93 -13.17
CA ARG A 76 18.20 25.99 -11.73
C ARG A 76 18.21 24.61 -11.05
N ARG A 77 17.59 23.58 -11.64
CA ARG A 77 17.59 22.21 -11.08
C ARG A 77 19.00 21.60 -11.10
N LYS A 78 19.72 21.75 -12.23
CA LYS A 78 21.12 21.29 -12.35
C LYS A 78 22.06 22.00 -11.39
N PHE A 79 21.86 23.31 -11.23
CA PHE A 79 22.58 24.09 -10.23
C PHE A 79 22.33 23.57 -8.80
N LEU A 80 21.07 23.27 -8.45
CA LEU A 80 20.73 22.73 -7.13
C LEU A 80 21.27 21.32 -6.90
N GLN A 81 21.23 20.42 -7.89
CA GLN A 81 21.84 19.09 -7.78
C GLN A 81 23.35 19.18 -7.50
N LEU A 82 24.04 20.04 -8.26
CA LEU A 82 25.47 20.28 -8.06
C LEU A 82 25.74 20.90 -6.69
N ALA A 83 24.95 21.88 -6.26
CA ALA A 83 25.08 22.51 -4.95
C ALA A 83 24.85 21.52 -3.80
N ILE A 84 23.84 20.67 -3.89
CA ILE A 84 23.55 19.61 -2.90
C ILE A 84 24.74 18.66 -2.78
N TRP A 85 25.26 18.18 -3.92
CA TRP A 85 26.42 17.28 -3.94
C TRP A 85 27.68 17.92 -3.35
N VAL A 86 27.99 19.17 -3.73
CA VAL A 86 29.15 19.91 -3.22
C VAL A 86 29.03 20.14 -1.72
N LEU A 87 27.87 20.59 -1.23
CA LEU A 87 27.65 20.87 0.19
C LEU A 87 27.75 19.59 1.03
N TYR A 88 27.12 18.49 0.60
CA TYR A 88 27.23 17.22 1.30
C TYR A 88 28.67 16.69 1.31
N SER A 89 29.37 16.78 0.18
CA SER A 89 30.76 16.35 0.09
C SER A 89 31.65 17.17 1.02
N ALA A 90 31.47 18.49 1.05
CA ALA A 90 32.23 19.37 1.93
C ALA A 90 32.02 19.04 3.41
N MET A 91 30.81 18.68 3.83
CA MET A 91 30.51 18.23 5.21
C MET A 91 31.20 16.91 5.53
N VAL A 92 31.07 15.90 4.67
CA VAL A 92 31.61 14.56 4.94
C VAL A 92 33.16 14.55 4.89
N PHE A 93 33.78 15.33 4.01
CA PHE A 93 35.23 15.55 4.02
C PHE A 93 35.68 16.43 5.20
N GLY A 94 34.90 17.43 5.59
CA GLY A 94 35.13 18.22 6.81
C GLY A 94 35.17 17.33 8.04
N PHE A 95 34.18 16.44 8.18
CA PHE A 95 34.11 15.45 9.25
C PHE A 95 35.33 14.52 9.25
N SER A 96 35.72 13.99 8.10
CA SER A 96 36.90 13.12 8.01
C SER A 96 38.20 13.84 8.33
N THR A 97 38.38 15.09 7.88
CA THR A 97 39.58 15.87 8.18
C THR A 97 39.68 16.25 9.65
N TYR A 98 38.55 16.54 10.30
CA TYR A 98 38.51 16.86 11.72
C TYR A 98 38.71 15.63 12.62
N PHE A 99 38.08 14.49 12.30
CA PHE A 99 38.09 13.30 13.16
C PHE A 99 39.21 12.30 12.86
N ALA A 100 39.74 12.22 11.63
CA ALA A 100 40.81 11.27 11.30
C ALA A 100 42.06 11.39 12.20
N PRO A 101 42.51 12.60 12.61
CA PRO A 101 43.65 12.74 13.53
C PRO A 101 43.37 12.28 14.97
N LEU A 102 42.10 12.04 15.34
CA LEU A 102 41.71 11.61 16.68
C LEU A 102 41.84 10.09 16.87
N PHE A 103 42.04 9.33 15.80
CA PHE A 103 42.27 7.89 15.87
C PHE A 103 43.74 7.58 16.11
N ALA A 104 44.02 6.72 17.09
CA ALA A 104 45.38 6.30 17.41
C ALA A 104 46.02 5.44 16.30
N ASP A 105 45.21 4.68 15.56
CA ASP A 105 45.66 3.85 14.45
C ASP A 105 45.28 4.53 13.11
N PRO A 106 46.27 4.80 12.22
CA PRO A 106 46.06 5.49 10.94
C PRO A 106 45.12 4.74 9.98
N VAL A 107 44.89 3.44 10.17
CA VAL A 107 43.93 2.65 9.38
C VAL A 107 42.51 3.18 9.56
N TYR A 108 42.11 3.55 10.78
CA TYR A 108 40.77 4.11 11.02
C TYR A 108 40.64 5.51 10.41
N GLY A 109 41.68 6.34 10.51
CA GLY A 109 41.73 7.63 9.82
C GLY A 109 41.55 7.49 8.31
N TYR A 110 42.28 6.57 7.67
CA TYR A 110 42.16 6.28 6.24
C TYR A 110 40.76 5.76 5.87
N SER A 111 40.17 4.91 6.72
CA SER A 111 38.83 4.36 6.48
C SER A 111 37.73 5.44 6.42
N LEU A 112 37.84 6.51 7.21
CA LEU A 112 36.90 7.64 7.17
C LEU A 112 36.96 8.39 5.84
N TYR A 113 38.15 8.60 5.29
CA TYR A 113 38.30 9.19 3.97
C TYR A 113 37.74 8.28 2.86
N VAL A 114 37.94 6.97 2.96
CA VAL A 114 37.36 6.01 2.00
C VAL A 114 35.84 6.06 2.02
N VAL A 115 35.22 6.04 3.22
CA VAL A 115 33.75 6.17 3.37
C VAL A 115 33.27 7.51 2.80
N SER A 116 34.02 8.59 3.01
CA SER A 116 33.69 9.92 2.49
C SER A 116 33.68 10.00 0.97
N VAL A 117 34.72 9.44 0.34
CA VAL A 117 34.82 9.36 -1.12
C VAL A 117 33.68 8.52 -1.69
N LEU A 118 33.43 7.33 -1.11
CA LEU A 118 32.35 6.45 -1.58
C LEU A 118 30.97 7.09 -1.43
N GLY A 119 30.71 7.76 -0.30
CA GLY A 119 29.46 8.48 -0.08
C GLY A 119 29.26 9.65 -1.05
N SER A 120 30.31 10.42 -1.32
CA SER A 120 30.28 11.53 -2.29
C SER A 120 30.04 11.03 -3.72
N VAL A 121 30.73 9.97 -4.14
CA VAL A 121 30.55 9.34 -5.46
C VAL A 121 29.15 8.76 -5.62
N PHE A 122 28.63 8.09 -4.59
CA PHE A 122 27.26 7.56 -4.58
C PHE A 122 26.22 8.67 -4.74
N LEU A 123 26.35 9.78 -3.99
CA LEU A 123 25.42 10.90 -4.11
C LEU A 123 25.52 11.64 -5.43
N PHE A 124 26.73 11.78 -5.99
CA PHE A 124 26.90 12.29 -7.35
C PHE A 124 26.16 11.40 -8.36
N TYR A 125 26.33 10.08 -8.24
CA TYR A 125 25.63 9.13 -9.08
C TYR A 125 24.10 9.28 -8.94
N VAL A 126 23.56 9.35 -7.72
CA VAL A 126 22.12 9.46 -7.50
C VAL A 126 21.55 10.79 -8.02
N TYR A 127 22.12 11.92 -7.61
CA TYR A 127 21.54 13.24 -7.89
C TYR A 127 21.89 13.80 -9.27
N VAL A 128 23.02 13.40 -9.86
CA VAL A 128 23.49 13.96 -11.13
C VAL A 128 23.34 12.97 -12.28
N ILE A 129 23.60 11.67 -12.05
CA ILE A 129 23.57 10.66 -13.13
C ILE A 129 22.22 9.95 -13.19
N TRP A 130 21.73 9.39 -12.09
CA TRP A 130 20.49 8.62 -12.04
C TRP A 130 19.26 9.49 -12.28
N ASP A 131 19.18 10.68 -11.66
CA ASP A 131 18.08 11.64 -11.91
C ASP A 131 18.06 12.12 -13.38
N ASP A 132 19.22 12.36 -14.00
CA ASP A 132 19.29 12.72 -15.43
C ASP A 132 18.96 11.51 -16.35
N ILE A 133 19.36 10.28 -15.98
CA ILE A 133 19.02 9.03 -16.71
C ILE A 133 17.53 8.73 -16.62
N GLU A 134 16.90 8.86 -15.45
CA GLU A 134 15.44 8.72 -15.32
C GLU A 134 14.70 9.78 -16.13
N CYS A 135 15.17 11.03 -16.11
CA CYS A 135 14.60 12.12 -16.93
C CYS A 135 14.75 11.88 -18.43
N LEU A 136 15.88 11.31 -18.89
CA LEU A 136 16.10 10.93 -20.29
C LEU A 136 15.24 9.72 -20.70
N GLY A 137 15.16 8.72 -19.82
CA GLY A 137 14.27 7.57 -19.98
C GLY A 137 12.79 7.97 -19.98
N ASP A 138 12.43 9.12 -19.40
CA ASP A 138 11.07 9.69 -19.46
C ASP A 138 10.75 10.42 -20.77
N GLN A 139 11.74 10.96 -21.48
CA GLN A 139 11.54 11.56 -22.80
C GLN A 139 11.35 10.50 -23.89
N GLU A 140 12.05 9.37 -23.78
CA GLU A 140 11.80 8.18 -24.64
C GLU A 140 10.47 7.48 -24.29
N LYS A 141 10.05 7.54 -23.02
CA LYS A 141 8.74 7.04 -22.54
C LYS A 141 7.58 8.04 -22.69
N LYS A 142 7.67 9.01 -23.61
CA LYS A 142 6.50 9.75 -24.09
C LYS A 142 5.49 8.86 -24.85
N VAL A 143 5.84 7.59 -25.07
CA VAL A 143 4.91 6.51 -25.35
C VAL A 143 4.79 5.65 -24.08
N THR A 144 3.63 5.72 -23.43
CA THR A 144 3.16 4.85 -22.33
C THR A 144 4.06 4.71 -21.08
N LYS A 145 3.93 5.65 -20.13
CA LYS A 145 4.07 5.35 -18.70
C LYS A 145 2.68 5.26 -18.06
N GLU A 146 2.06 4.09 -18.19
CA GLU A 146 1.04 3.63 -17.24
C GLU A 146 1.74 3.29 -15.92
N VAL A 147 1.18 3.79 -14.80
CA VAL A 147 1.42 3.16 -13.50
C VAL A 147 0.93 1.72 -13.64
N LYS A 148 1.82 0.73 -13.58
CA LYS A 148 1.43 -0.69 -13.54
C LYS A 148 0.86 -1.03 -12.15
N VAL A 149 -0.31 -0.50 -11.86
CA VAL A 149 -1.27 -1.20 -11.00
C VAL A 149 -1.87 -2.27 -11.90
N GLN A 150 -1.73 -3.56 -11.58
CA GLN A 150 -2.49 -4.59 -12.30
C GLN A 150 -3.96 -4.54 -11.83
N VAL A 151 -4.68 -3.51 -12.25
CA VAL A 151 -6.13 -3.53 -12.24
C VAL A 151 -6.57 -4.17 -13.54
N TYR A 152 -7.16 -5.36 -13.47
CA TYR A 152 -7.74 -5.98 -14.66
C TYR A 152 -9.05 -5.24 -14.95
N PHE A 153 -8.99 -4.47 -16.01
CA PHE A 153 -10.03 -3.60 -16.54
C PHE A 153 -10.21 -4.03 -17.99
N ASP A 154 -10.90 -5.15 -18.23
CA ASP A 154 -11.00 -5.71 -19.57
C ASP A 154 -12.32 -6.45 -19.81
N ASP A 155 -13.03 -6.07 -20.88
CA ASP A 155 -14.21 -6.76 -21.38
C ASP A 155 -13.84 -8.07 -22.12
N SER A 156 -12.57 -8.24 -22.53
CA SER A 156 -12.06 -9.35 -23.35
C SER A 156 -11.55 -10.58 -22.57
N VAL A 157 -11.47 -10.50 -21.23
CA VAL A 157 -11.03 -11.59 -20.33
C VAL A 157 -11.87 -12.87 -20.50
N TRP A 158 -13.10 -12.74 -21.01
CA TRP A 158 -14.06 -13.84 -21.09
C TRP A 158 -14.06 -14.60 -22.43
N GLU A 159 -13.48 -14.06 -23.50
CA GLU A 159 -13.49 -14.70 -24.83
C GLU A 159 -12.27 -15.58 -25.11
N LYS A 160 -11.14 -15.36 -24.43
CA LYS A 160 -9.92 -16.13 -24.64
C LYS A 160 -9.32 -16.46 -23.28
N GLY A 161 -9.35 -17.73 -22.89
CA GLY A 161 -8.80 -18.26 -21.62
C GLY A 161 -7.28 -18.12 -21.46
N HIS A 162 -6.74 -16.93 -21.68
CA HIS A 162 -5.34 -16.57 -21.59
C HIS A 162 -5.18 -15.27 -20.80
N VAL A 163 -4.66 -15.38 -19.59
CA VAL A 163 -4.15 -14.23 -18.81
C VAL A 163 -2.79 -13.85 -19.40
N GLY A 164 -2.81 -13.10 -20.50
CA GLY A 164 -1.65 -12.62 -21.26
C GLY A 164 -1.37 -11.14 -21.04
N ARG A 165 -0.08 -10.79 -20.95
CA ARG A 165 0.45 -9.45 -20.64
C ARG A 165 0.19 -8.42 -21.75
N ASN A 166 -0.06 -7.19 -21.29
CA ASN A 166 0.03 -5.91 -22.01
C ASN A 166 -0.95 -5.71 -23.18
N GLN A 167 -1.90 -4.79 -23.00
CA GLN A 167 -2.25 -3.72 -23.95
C GLN A 167 -3.45 -2.94 -23.40
N PHE A 168 -3.29 -1.65 -23.05
CA PHE A 168 -4.42 -0.72 -23.05
C PHE A 168 -4.04 0.65 -23.63
N SER A 169 -4.88 1.08 -24.57
CA SER A 169 -5.01 2.43 -25.11
C SER A 169 -6.32 2.98 -24.56
N ALA A 170 -6.26 4.15 -23.95
CA ALA A 170 -7.37 4.80 -23.27
C ALA A 170 -8.46 5.28 -24.26
N ARG A 171 -9.48 4.47 -24.55
CA ARG A 171 -10.73 4.96 -25.17
C ARG A 171 -12.05 4.37 -24.65
N LYS A 172 -12.06 3.44 -23.69
CA LYS A 172 -13.28 3.01 -22.97
C LYS A 172 -12.94 2.66 -21.52
N VAL A 173 -13.64 3.24 -20.54
CA VAL A 173 -13.51 2.84 -19.13
C VAL A 173 -14.32 1.55 -18.95
N PRO A 174 -13.69 0.42 -18.63
CA PRO A 174 -14.35 -0.89 -18.67
C PRO A 174 -15.41 -1.06 -17.58
N LYS A 175 -16.32 -2.02 -17.79
CA LYS A 175 -17.40 -2.34 -16.86
C LYS A 175 -16.94 -3.15 -15.64
N VAL A 176 -15.75 -3.73 -15.68
CA VAL A 176 -15.26 -4.73 -14.71
C VAL A 176 -13.96 -4.26 -14.06
N GLY A 177 -13.88 -4.26 -12.73
CA GLY A 177 -12.63 -4.03 -11.99
C GLY A 177 -12.26 -5.22 -11.10
N ILE A 178 -11.21 -5.95 -11.44
CA ILE A 178 -10.66 -7.01 -10.57
C ILE A 178 -9.36 -6.51 -9.93
N LEU A 179 -9.34 -6.49 -8.60
CA LEU A 179 -8.22 -6.10 -7.74
C LEU A 179 -7.70 -7.36 -7.04
N CYS A 180 -6.61 -7.94 -7.56
CA CYS A 180 -5.98 -9.13 -7.00
C CYS A 180 -4.51 -8.88 -6.67
N GLY A 181 -4.10 -9.18 -5.43
CA GLY A 181 -2.69 -9.30 -5.08
C GLY A 181 -2.14 -10.68 -5.48
N PHE A 182 -1.35 -10.75 -6.56
CA PHE A 182 -0.73 -12.01 -6.99
C PHE A 182 0.61 -12.25 -6.29
N ARG A 183 0.69 -13.34 -5.51
CA ARG A 183 1.97 -13.87 -5.03
C ARG A 183 2.63 -14.73 -6.11
N LYS A 184 3.27 -14.11 -7.11
CA LYS A 184 4.29 -14.80 -7.92
C LYS A 184 5.39 -13.83 -8.35
N GLY A 185 6.41 -13.71 -7.49
CA GLY A 185 7.67 -13.04 -7.78
C GLY A 185 7.62 -11.50 -7.76
N ARG A 186 7.89 -10.90 -6.59
CA ARG A 186 8.25 -9.48 -6.40
C ARG A 186 7.20 -8.40 -6.72
N ALA A 187 5.95 -8.57 -6.28
CA ALA A 187 5.05 -7.43 -6.11
C ALA A 187 3.98 -7.71 -5.06
N GLU A 188 4.36 -7.61 -3.79
CA GLU A 188 3.47 -7.04 -2.78
C GLU A 188 3.50 -5.52 -3.04
N ASP A 189 2.36 -4.85 -3.17
CA ASP A 189 2.34 -3.39 -3.30
C ASP A 189 3.06 -2.78 -2.08
N TYR A 190 4.24 -2.20 -2.31
CA TYR A 190 5.15 -1.73 -1.27
C TYR A 190 5.61 -2.80 -0.24
N ALA A 191 5.59 -4.10 -0.58
CA ALA A 191 6.02 -5.17 0.33
C ALA A 191 5.31 -5.19 1.69
N ASP A 192 4.07 -4.67 1.75
CA ASP A 192 3.30 -4.49 2.99
C ASP A 192 4.09 -3.74 4.10
N VAL A 193 5.11 -2.94 3.73
CA VAL A 193 6.04 -2.24 4.65
C VAL A 193 5.32 -1.25 5.58
N LEU A 194 4.14 -0.78 5.19
CA LEU A 194 3.30 0.13 5.96
C LEU A 194 1.96 -0.52 6.35
N ASP A 195 1.93 -1.84 6.52
CA ASP A 195 0.75 -2.72 6.54
C ASP A 195 0.08 -2.89 5.16
N SER A 196 -0.59 -4.02 4.97
CA SER A 196 -1.03 -4.47 3.66
C SER A 196 -2.04 -3.53 3.02
N ALA A 197 -1.85 -3.26 1.72
CA ALA A 197 -2.64 -2.34 0.90
C ALA A 197 -2.71 -0.88 1.38
N LYS A 198 -2.08 -0.48 2.51
CA LYS A 198 -2.10 0.92 2.98
C LYS A 198 -1.36 1.85 2.04
N GLY A 199 -0.17 1.48 1.56
CA GLY A 199 0.56 2.26 0.56
C GLY A 199 -0.22 2.44 -0.75
N TRP A 200 -0.92 1.39 -1.17
CA TRP A 200 -1.78 1.41 -2.36
C TRP A 200 -3.00 2.33 -2.15
N SER A 201 -3.70 2.18 -1.02
CA SER A 201 -4.83 3.04 -0.66
C SER A 201 -4.42 4.51 -0.51
N ALA A 202 -3.26 4.78 0.09
CA ALA A 202 -2.72 6.12 0.27
C ALA A 202 -2.40 6.76 -1.08
N SER A 203 -1.79 6.01 -2.00
CA SER A 203 -1.48 6.48 -3.36
C SER A 203 -2.74 6.87 -4.13
N ILE A 204 -3.86 6.18 -3.90
CA ILE A 204 -5.16 6.53 -4.47
C ILE A 204 -5.77 7.73 -3.74
N ARG A 205 -5.90 7.67 -2.42
CA ARG A 205 -6.57 8.69 -1.59
C ARG A 205 -5.89 10.06 -1.63
N PHE A 206 -4.55 10.10 -1.68
CA PHE A 206 -3.80 11.36 -1.71
C PHE A 206 -3.62 11.93 -3.13
N ASN A 207 -3.95 11.18 -4.17
CA ASN A 207 -3.94 11.64 -5.55
C ASN A 207 -5.37 11.98 -6.01
N LYS A 208 -5.77 13.25 -5.86
CA LYS A 208 -7.14 13.70 -6.15
C LYS A 208 -7.68 13.28 -7.52
N PRO A 209 -6.95 13.43 -8.65
CA PRO A 209 -7.38 12.90 -9.94
C PRO A 209 -7.67 11.40 -9.94
N LEU A 210 -6.82 10.60 -9.27
CA LEU A 210 -6.96 9.16 -9.23
C LEU A 210 -8.11 8.72 -8.32
N LEU A 211 -8.24 9.34 -7.14
CA LEU A 211 -9.37 9.12 -6.24
C LEU A 211 -10.70 9.36 -6.98
N LYS A 212 -10.80 10.46 -7.73
CA LYS A 212 -11.99 10.79 -8.50
C LYS A 212 -12.34 9.71 -9.54
N GLN A 213 -11.35 9.14 -10.23
CA GLN A 213 -11.59 8.04 -11.17
C GLN A 213 -12.13 6.78 -10.48
N PHE A 214 -11.65 6.49 -9.28
CA PHE A 214 -12.13 5.37 -8.46
C PHE A 214 -13.56 5.62 -7.96
N GLU A 215 -13.86 6.83 -7.50
CA GLU A 215 -15.22 7.24 -7.10
C GLU A 215 -16.20 7.16 -8.28
N GLU A 216 -15.84 7.72 -9.44
CA GLU A 216 -16.63 7.63 -10.67
C GLU A 216 -16.87 6.17 -11.10
N PHE A 217 -15.88 5.28 -10.95
CA PHE A 217 -16.05 3.85 -11.21
C PHE A 217 -17.02 3.18 -10.23
N TYR A 218 -16.93 3.50 -8.94
CA TYR A 218 -17.77 2.90 -7.90
C TYR A 218 -19.24 3.35 -8.00
N GLU A 219 -19.48 4.62 -8.32
CA GLU A 219 -20.82 5.21 -8.43
C GLU A 219 -21.59 4.77 -9.68
N ARG A 220 -20.88 4.36 -10.73
CA ARG A 220 -21.52 3.88 -11.96
C ARG A 220 -22.40 2.66 -11.68
N PRO A 221 -23.66 2.63 -12.09
CA PRO A 221 -24.55 1.49 -11.86
C PRO A 221 -24.22 0.28 -12.75
N ASP A 222 -23.46 0.50 -13.84
CA ASP A 222 -23.09 -0.49 -14.85
C ASP A 222 -21.67 -1.06 -14.64
N THR A 223 -21.12 -0.94 -13.42
CA THR A 223 -19.84 -1.52 -13.03
C THR A 223 -19.98 -2.54 -11.89
N PHE A 224 -19.00 -3.45 -11.77
CA PHE A 224 -18.82 -4.25 -10.56
C PHE A 224 -17.33 -4.37 -10.23
N SER A 225 -17.00 -4.69 -8.97
CA SER A 225 -15.61 -4.99 -8.58
C SER A 225 -15.45 -6.20 -7.68
N LEU A 226 -14.28 -6.82 -7.81
CA LEU A 226 -13.83 -7.95 -7.00
C LEU A 226 -12.47 -7.66 -6.38
N GLY A 227 -12.39 -7.64 -5.06
CA GLY A 227 -11.15 -7.52 -4.29
C GLY A 227 -10.80 -8.85 -3.64
N VAL A 228 -9.66 -9.44 -4.01
CA VAL A 228 -9.17 -10.71 -3.45
C VAL A 228 -7.91 -10.48 -2.63
N CYS A 229 -7.89 -10.98 -1.38
CA CYS A 229 -6.79 -10.85 -0.42
C CYS A 229 -6.33 -9.38 -0.28
N ASN A 230 -5.23 -8.97 -0.92
CA ASN A 230 -4.78 -7.57 -0.85
C ASN A 230 -5.78 -6.59 -1.51
N GLY A 231 -6.52 -7.03 -2.53
CA GLY A 231 -7.61 -6.23 -3.08
C GLY A 231 -8.78 -6.06 -2.11
N CYS A 232 -9.03 -7.06 -1.25
CA CYS A 232 -10.04 -6.98 -0.21
C CYS A 232 -9.67 -5.93 0.84
N GLN A 233 -8.41 -5.93 1.29
CA GLN A 233 -7.85 -4.91 2.17
C GLN A 233 -7.97 -3.51 1.56
N LEU A 234 -7.60 -3.36 0.28
CA LEU A 234 -7.74 -2.07 -0.42
C LEU A 234 -9.19 -1.58 -0.42
N MET A 235 -10.13 -2.43 -0.85
CA MET A 235 -11.55 -2.04 -0.93
C MET A 235 -12.12 -1.66 0.43
N ALA A 236 -11.70 -2.35 1.50
CA ALA A 236 -12.04 -1.96 2.85
C ALA A 236 -11.46 -0.59 3.19
N LEU A 237 -10.17 -0.33 2.93
CA LEU A 237 -9.49 0.95 3.19
C LEU A 237 -10.06 2.14 2.39
N LEU A 238 -10.56 1.89 1.17
CA LEU A 238 -11.26 2.87 0.34
C LEU A 238 -12.71 3.10 0.77
N GLY A 239 -13.25 2.30 1.71
CA GLY A 239 -14.63 2.39 2.15
C GLY A 239 -15.66 1.87 1.15
N TRP A 240 -15.22 1.09 0.17
CA TRP A 240 -16.09 0.49 -0.86
C TRP A 240 -16.94 -0.66 -0.30
N VAL A 241 -16.43 -1.34 0.73
CA VAL A 241 -17.14 -2.40 1.46
C VAL A 241 -17.10 -2.10 2.96
N PRO A 242 -18.23 -2.15 3.67
CA PRO A 242 -19.61 -2.44 3.25
C PRO A 242 -20.29 -1.26 2.52
N GLY A 243 -19.50 -0.29 2.06
CA GLY A 243 -19.98 0.90 1.35
C GLY A 243 -20.09 2.13 2.27
N PRO A 244 -20.10 3.34 1.68
CA PRO A 244 -20.00 4.60 2.41
C PRO A 244 -21.14 4.81 3.41
N LYS A 245 -22.35 4.35 3.10
CA LYS A 245 -23.55 4.56 3.96
C LYS A 245 -23.63 3.61 5.17
N VAL A 246 -22.90 2.50 5.16
CA VAL A 246 -22.95 1.47 6.22
C VAL A 246 -21.83 1.69 7.24
N GLY A 247 -20.67 2.15 6.78
CA GLY A 247 -19.50 2.42 7.63
C GLY A 247 -18.21 2.70 6.86
N GLY A 248 -18.29 3.21 5.62
CA GLY A 248 -17.09 3.66 4.89
C GLY A 248 -16.64 5.06 5.34
N VAL A 249 -15.56 5.59 4.76
CA VAL A 249 -15.00 6.94 5.02
C VAL A 249 -16.05 8.08 5.08
N PHE A 250 -17.18 7.93 4.38
CA PHE A 250 -18.28 8.90 4.32
C PHE A 250 -19.49 8.60 5.24
N GLY A 251 -19.39 7.59 6.11
CA GLY A 251 -20.44 7.17 7.04
C GLY A 251 -20.41 7.89 8.40
N VAL A 252 -21.37 7.57 9.27
CA VAL A 252 -21.43 8.07 10.65
C VAL A 252 -20.20 7.57 11.42
N GLY A 253 -19.27 8.47 11.76
CA GLY A 253 -18.02 8.14 12.48
C GLY A 253 -16.74 8.24 11.64
N GLY A 254 -16.84 8.39 10.31
CA GLY A 254 -15.70 8.58 9.40
C GLY A 254 -14.71 7.41 9.34
N ASP A 255 -13.49 7.66 8.84
CA ASP A 255 -12.40 6.67 8.68
C ASP A 255 -12.15 5.77 9.93
N PRO A 256 -12.18 6.29 11.18
CA PRO A 256 -11.96 5.47 12.37
C PRO A 256 -12.98 4.34 12.58
N SER A 257 -14.22 4.51 12.10
CA SER A 257 -15.31 3.53 12.23
C SER A 257 -15.24 2.40 11.20
N GLN A 258 -14.38 2.54 10.18
CA GLN A 258 -14.37 1.67 9.01
C GLN A 258 -13.82 0.28 9.30
N PRO A 259 -14.44 -0.79 8.76
CA PRO A 259 -13.89 -2.13 8.82
C PRO A 259 -12.53 -2.18 8.11
N ARG A 260 -11.62 -2.96 8.66
CA ARG A 260 -10.29 -3.18 8.09
C ARG A 260 -9.83 -4.60 8.35
N PHE A 261 -8.89 -5.07 7.55
CA PHE A 261 -8.26 -6.36 7.74
C PHE A 261 -6.90 -6.13 8.39
N VAL A 262 -6.66 -6.80 9.51
CA VAL A 262 -5.48 -6.64 10.35
C VAL A 262 -4.74 -7.98 10.49
N HIS A 263 -3.59 -7.96 11.17
CA HIS A 263 -2.83 -9.15 11.51
C HIS A 263 -3.72 -10.27 12.03
N ASN A 264 -3.49 -11.48 11.50
CA ASN A 264 -4.13 -12.70 11.98
C ASN A 264 -3.91 -12.83 13.49
N GLU A 265 -4.89 -13.35 14.20
CA GLU A 265 -4.76 -13.60 15.65
C GLU A 265 -3.61 -14.56 15.99
N SER A 266 -3.24 -15.46 15.07
CA SER A 266 -2.08 -16.34 15.22
C SER A 266 -0.72 -15.62 15.17
N GLY A 267 -0.69 -14.37 14.72
CA GLY A 267 0.55 -13.61 14.48
C GLY A 267 1.41 -14.17 13.36
N ARG A 268 0.87 -15.06 12.51
CA ARG A 268 1.60 -15.77 11.45
C ARG A 268 0.91 -15.65 10.10
N PHE A 269 1.71 -15.77 9.04
CA PHE A 269 1.19 -16.03 7.71
C PHE A 269 0.58 -17.44 7.65
N GLU A 270 -0.67 -17.53 7.22
CA GLU A 270 -1.40 -18.79 7.11
C GLU A 270 -1.67 -19.10 5.64
N CYS A 271 -1.22 -20.27 5.19
CA CYS A 271 -1.46 -20.82 3.85
C CYS A 271 -2.21 -22.13 3.98
N ARG A 272 -3.53 -22.13 3.83
CA ARG A 272 -4.37 -23.28 4.11
C ARG A 272 -5.47 -23.47 3.07
N PHE A 273 -5.86 -24.72 2.86
CA PHE A 273 -7.12 -25.05 2.21
C PHE A 273 -8.15 -25.26 3.31
N ILE A 274 -9.18 -24.42 3.31
CA ILE A 274 -10.14 -24.28 4.41
C ILE A 274 -11.57 -24.36 3.90
N SER A 275 -12.49 -24.70 4.79
CA SER A 275 -13.92 -24.74 4.51
C SER A 275 -14.54 -23.36 4.74
N VAL A 276 -15.37 -22.93 3.78
CA VAL A 276 -16.19 -21.73 3.91
C VAL A 276 -17.65 -22.02 3.58
N LYS A 277 -18.55 -21.38 4.30
CA LYS A 277 -19.98 -21.38 4.06
C LYS A 277 -20.41 -20.10 3.37
N ILE A 278 -21.15 -20.24 2.26
CA ILE A 278 -21.76 -19.13 1.54
C ILE A 278 -23.16 -18.90 2.13
N LYS A 279 -23.40 -17.70 2.64
CA LYS A 279 -24.70 -17.27 3.15
C LYS A 279 -25.45 -16.47 2.07
N ASP A 280 -26.76 -16.40 2.23
CA ASP A 280 -27.59 -15.50 1.45
C ASP A 280 -27.16 -14.03 1.63
N SER A 281 -27.08 -13.31 0.51
CA SER A 281 -26.55 -11.94 0.47
C SER A 281 -26.88 -11.24 -0.85
N PRO A 282 -26.75 -9.90 -0.92
CA PRO A 282 -26.86 -9.16 -2.17
C PRO A 282 -25.73 -9.46 -3.18
N ALA A 283 -24.62 -10.07 -2.77
CA ALA A 283 -23.41 -10.18 -3.58
C ALA A 283 -23.66 -10.91 -4.91
N LEU A 284 -23.57 -10.20 -6.04
CA LEU A 284 -23.94 -10.74 -7.35
C LEU A 284 -23.15 -12.00 -7.71
N MET A 285 -21.88 -12.05 -7.28
CA MET A 285 -20.98 -13.14 -7.61
C MET A 285 -21.33 -14.44 -6.86
N PHE A 286 -22.12 -14.39 -5.79
CA PHE A 286 -22.53 -15.59 -5.04
C PHE A 286 -23.95 -16.05 -5.33
N LYS A 287 -24.64 -15.41 -6.29
CA LYS A 287 -25.99 -15.78 -6.69
C LYS A 287 -26.11 -17.27 -7.05
N GLY A 288 -27.01 -17.97 -6.37
CA GLY A 288 -27.24 -19.41 -6.57
C GLY A 288 -26.20 -20.32 -5.92
N MET A 289 -25.32 -19.78 -5.08
CA MET A 289 -24.33 -20.54 -4.30
C MET A 289 -24.66 -20.57 -2.80
N GLU A 290 -25.74 -19.90 -2.37
CA GLU A 290 -26.17 -19.76 -0.99
C GLU A 290 -26.43 -21.13 -0.34
N GLY A 291 -26.00 -21.30 0.91
CA GLY A 291 -26.12 -22.56 1.64
C GLY A 291 -25.00 -23.57 1.36
N SER A 292 -24.18 -23.35 0.33
CA SER A 292 -23.05 -24.23 0.01
C SER A 292 -21.94 -24.13 1.06
N THR A 293 -21.33 -25.27 1.37
CA THR A 293 -20.06 -25.35 2.11
C THR A 293 -18.98 -25.87 1.17
N LEU A 294 -17.97 -25.04 0.89
CA LEU A 294 -16.96 -25.29 -0.14
C LEU A 294 -15.55 -25.11 0.42
N GLY A 295 -14.61 -25.93 -0.05
CA GLY A 295 -13.19 -25.73 0.23
C GLY A 295 -12.61 -24.61 -0.64
N VAL A 296 -11.75 -23.75 -0.07
CA VAL A 296 -11.09 -22.64 -0.76
C VAL A 296 -9.67 -22.44 -0.23
N TRP A 297 -8.77 -21.94 -1.08
CA TRP A 297 -7.43 -21.55 -0.64
C TRP A 297 -7.46 -20.21 0.11
N ALA A 298 -6.73 -20.10 1.21
CA ALA A 298 -6.45 -18.83 1.90
C ALA A 298 -4.94 -18.71 2.15
N ALA A 299 -4.39 -17.51 1.92
CA ALA A 299 -2.95 -17.28 1.96
C ALA A 299 -2.62 -15.84 2.37
N HIS A 300 -2.70 -15.52 3.67
CA HIS A 300 -2.49 -14.16 4.17
C HIS A 300 -1.93 -14.12 5.61
N GLY A 301 -1.20 -13.05 5.93
CA GLY A 301 -0.78 -12.71 7.31
C GLY A 301 -1.68 -11.66 7.97
N GLU A 302 -2.41 -10.88 7.17
CA GLU A 302 -3.26 -9.77 7.63
C GLU A 302 -4.69 -9.90 7.10
N GLY A 303 -5.37 -10.99 7.45
CA GLY A 303 -6.73 -11.27 6.97
C GLY A 303 -7.82 -11.19 8.02
N ARG A 304 -7.51 -10.79 9.25
CA ARG A 304 -8.50 -10.73 10.32
C ARG A 304 -9.42 -9.53 10.12
N ALA A 305 -10.71 -9.76 9.90
CA ALA A 305 -11.69 -8.69 9.86
C ALA A 305 -11.78 -8.03 11.25
N TYR A 306 -11.56 -6.71 11.29
CA TYR A 306 -11.63 -5.90 12.48
C TYR A 306 -12.66 -4.79 12.27
N PHE A 307 -13.64 -4.74 13.18
CA PHE A 307 -14.72 -3.75 13.19
C PHE A 307 -14.51 -2.85 14.42
N PRO A 308 -13.99 -1.61 14.24
CA PRO A 308 -13.76 -0.70 15.36
C PRO A 308 -15.06 -0.25 16.04
N ASP A 309 -16.12 -0.09 15.25
CA ASP A 309 -17.46 0.24 15.71
C ASP A 309 -18.38 -0.98 15.61
N GLY A 310 -18.90 -1.44 16.75
CA GLY A 310 -19.87 -2.54 16.82
C GLY A 310 -21.15 -2.24 16.04
N GLY A 311 -21.57 -0.97 15.94
CA GLY A 311 -22.72 -0.59 15.14
C GLY A 311 -22.53 -0.82 13.65
N VAL A 312 -21.29 -0.73 13.13
CA VAL A 312 -20.99 -1.09 11.74
C VAL A 312 -21.12 -2.61 11.54
N LEU A 313 -20.60 -3.40 12.48
CA LEU A 313 -20.75 -4.86 12.44
C LEU A 313 -22.23 -5.25 12.45
N ASP A 314 -23.03 -4.68 13.32
CA ASP A 314 -24.47 -4.94 13.41
C ASP A 314 -25.19 -4.61 12.10
N ARG A 315 -24.86 -3.47 11.46
CA ARG A 315 -25.44 -3.10 10.15
C ARG A 315 -25.01 -4.05 9.04
N VAL A 316 -23.74 -4.47 9.02
CA VAL A 316 -23.21 -5.47 8.08
C VAL A 316 -23.97 -6.79 8.23
N LEU A 317 -24.20 -7.24 9.46
CA LEU A 317 -24.93 -8.48 9.74
C LEU A 317 -26.42 -8.35 9.42
N GLY A 318 -27.08 -7.29 9.88
CA GLY A 318 -28.50 -7.04 9.66
C GLY A 318 -28.87 -6.81 8.20
N SER A 319 -27.91 -6.38 7.38
CA SER A 319 -28.07 -6.19 5.93
C SER A 319 -27.47 -7.35 5.10
N ASN A 320 -27.06 -8.46 5.74
CA ASN A 320 -26.45 -9.63 5.09
C ASN A 320 -25.26 -9.31 4.17
N LEU A 321 -24.45 -8.30 4.52
CA LEU A 321 -23.32 -7.82 3.69
C LEU A 321 -22.04 -8.60 3.89
N ALA A 322 -22.09 -9.69 4.64
CA ALA A 322 -20.95 -10.57 4.83
C ALA A 322 -21.36 -11.96 4.31
N PRO A 323 -21.12 -12.26 3.03
CA PRO A 323 -21.61 -13.48 2.38
C PRO A 323 -20.82 -14.73 2.71
N LEU A 324 -19.55 -14.60 3.09
CA LEU A 324 -18.65 -15.74 3.28
C LEU A 324 -18.27 -15.91 4.75
N ARG A 325 -18.32 -17.15 5.23
CA ARG A 325 -17.94 -17.52 6.60
C ARG A 325 -16.96 -18.68 6.64
N TYR A 326 -15.86 -18.55 7.37
CA TYR A 326 -15.04 -19.69 7.80
C TYR A 326 -15.92 -20.65 8.62
N CYS A 327 -15.84 -21.94 8.33
CA CYS A 327 -16.60 -22.96 9.04
C CYS A 327 -15.74 -24.15 9.46
N ASP A 328 -16.23 -24.87 10.46
CA ASP A 328 -15.68 -26.15 10.90
C ASP A 328 -16.05 -27.30 9.95
N ASP A 329 -15.64 -28.51 10.30
CA ASP A 329 -15.90 -29.72 9.52
C ASP A 329 -17.39 -30.09 9.44
N ASP A 330 -18.21 -29.61 10.38
CA ASP A 330 -19.69 -29.75 10.37
C ASP A 330 -20.36 -28.70 9.46
N GLY A 331 -19.59 -27.79 8.86
CA GLY A 331 -20.11 -26.70 8.04
C GLY A 331 -20.83 -25.62 8.86
N LYS A 332 -20.48 -25.47 10.14
CA LYS A 332 -20.98 -24.39 11.02
C LYS A 332 -19.95 -23.25 11.06
N PRO A 333 -20.38 -21.98 10.93
CA PRO A 333 -19.48 -20.83 11.07
C PRO A 333 -18.72 -20.88 12.40
N THR A 334 -17.42 -20.58 12.38
CA THR A 334 -16.56 -20.74 13.56
C THR A 334 -15.52 -19.63 13.68
N GLU A 335 -15.09 -19.39 14.92
CA GLU A 335 -13.95 -18.54 15.27
C GLU A 335 -12.74 -19.37 15.72
N VAL A 336 -12.88 -20.70 15.76
CA VAL A 336 -11.87 -21.61 16.29
C VAL A 336 -10.76 -21.83 15.26
N TYR A 337 -9.52 -21.59 15.68
CA TYR A 337 -8.33 -21.95 14.92
C TYR A 337 -8.15 -23.49 14.86
N PRO A 338 -7.75 -24.10 13.73
CA PRO A 338 -7.36 -23.48 12.46
C PRO A 338 -8.48 -23.35 11.41
N PHE A 339 -9.72 -23.73 11.74
CA PHE A 339 -10.86 -23.63 10.82
C PHE A 339 -11.12 -22.18 10.41
N ASN A 340 -11.08 -21.28 11.39
CA ASN A 340 -10.89 -19.85 11.19
C ASN A 340 -9.40 -19.52 11.40
N LEU A 341 -8.69 -19.36 10.30
CA LEU A 341 -7.23 -19.20 10.32
C LEU A 341 -6.74 -17.81 10.78
N ASN A 342 -7.62 -16.80 10.86
CA ASN A 342 -7.23 -15.42 11.19
C ASN A 342 -7.91 -14.82 12.42
N GLY A 343 -8.90 -15.49 13.01
CA GLY A 343 -9.63 -14.98 14.17
C GLY A 343 -10.65 -13.89 13.82
N SER A 344 -11.18 -13.89 12.59
CA SER A 344 -12.22 -12.95 12.19
C SER A 344 -13.52 -13.23 12.96
N PRO A 345 -14.20 -12.20 13.51
CA PRO A 345 -15.43 -12.38 14.28
C PRO A 345 -16.51 -13.03 13.43
N LEU A 346 -17.28 -13.93 14.06
CA LEU A 346 -18.33 -14.75 13.46
C LEU A 346 -17.89 -15.57 12.25
N GLY A 347 -16.57 -15.73 12.03
CA GLY A 347 -16.01 -16.36 10.85
C GLY A 347 -16.02 -15.49 9.59
N ILE A 348 -16.23 -14.16 9.66
CA ILE A 348 -16.32 -13.31 8.45
C ILE A 348 -15.09 -13.44 7.55
N ALA A 349 -15.30 -13.87 6.31
CA ALA A 349 -14.23 -14.06 5.30
C ALA A 349 -14.39 -13.15 4.06
N ALA A 350 -15.56 -12.52 3.91
CA ALA A 350 -15.88 -11.60 2.82
C ALA A 350 -16.90 -10.54 3.27
N ILE A 351 -16.84 -9.37 2.64
CA ILE A 351 -17.79 -8.26 2.80
C ILE A 351 -18.17 -7.74 1.40
N CYS A 352 -19.44 -7.38 1.19
CA CYS A 352 -19.92 -6.79 -0.06
C CYS A 352 -20.60 -5.43 0.16
N SER A 353 -20.78 -4.67 -0.92
CA SER A 353 -21.60 -3.46 -0.94
C SER A 353 -23.10 -3.78 -0.83
N PRO A 354 -23.95 -2.81 -0.45
CA PRO A 354 -25.38 -3.03 -0.26
C PRO A 354 -26.14 -3.35 -1.56
N ASP A 355 -25.61 -2.89 -2.69
CA ASP A 355 -26.10 -3.21 -4.04
C ASP A 355 -25.49 -4.49 -4.62
N GLY A 356 -24.58 -5.15 -3.87
CA GLY A 356 -23.99 -6.43 -4.25
C GLY A 356 -22.94 -6.38 -5.36
N ARG A 357 -22.64 -5.21 -5.93
CA ARG A 357 -21.71 -5.05 -7.07
C ARG A 357 -20.24 -5.07 -6.68
N HIS A 358 -19.91 -4.72 -5.45
CA HIS A 358 -18.54 -4.66 -4.98
C HIS A 358 -18.34 -5.73 -3.93
N LEU A 359 -17.53 -6.75 -4.24
CA LEU A 359 -17.26 -7.88 -3.37
C LEU A 359 -15.79 -7.91 -2.99
N ALA A 360 -15.52 -8.00 -1.69
CA ALA A 360 -14.17 -8.11 -1.14
C ALA A 360 -14.07 -9.40 -0.31
N LEU A 361 -13.10 -10.26 -0.60
CA LEU A 361 -12.88 -11.49 0.17
C LEU A 361 -11.40 -11.80 0.39
N MET A 362 -11.09 -12.40 1.53
CA MET A 362 -9.72 -12.83 1.87
C MET A 362 -9.32 -14.16 1.22
N PRO A 363 -10.20 -15.18 1.10
CA PRO A 363 -9.89 -16.40 0.38
C PRO A 363 -9.70 -16.18 -1.13
N HIS A 364 -9.05 -17.14 -1.79
CA HIS A 364 -8.61 -17.12 -3.19
C HIS A 364 -9.38 -18.12 -4.08
N PRO A 365 -10.66 -17.84 -4.45
CA PRO A 365 -11.43 -18.69 -5.36
C PRO A 365 -10.81 -18.79 -6.76
N GLU A 366 -10.03 -17.78 -7.18
CA GLU A 366 -9.26 -17.78 -8.44
C GLU A 366 -8.09 -18.75 -8.43
N ARG A 367 -7.70 -19.28 -7.26
CA ARG A 367 -6.70 -20.37 -7.15
C ARG A 367 -7.32 -21.75 -7.15
N CYS A 368 -8.65 -21.85 -7.20
CA CYS A 368 -9.36 -23.11 -7.21
C CYS A 368 -10.64 -23.04 -8.04
N PHE A 369 -10.57 -22.54 -9.29
CA PHE A 369 -11.71 -22.56 -10.23
C PHE A 369 -11.77 -23.86 -11.07
N LEU A 370 -10.75 -24.71 -10.99
CA LEU A 370 -10.71 -26.05 -11.60
C LEU A 370 -10.52 -27.13 -10.53
N MET A 371 -11.09 -28.31 -10.75
CA MET A 371 -11.06 -29.39 -9.73
C MET A 371 -9.65 -29.90 -9.42
N TRP A 372 -8.71 -29.93 -10.37
CA TRP A 372 -7.32 -30.34 -10.10
C TRP A 372 -6.58 -29.39 -9.15
N GLN A 373 -7.10 -28.19 -8.91
CA GLN A 373 -6.54 -27.22 -7.97
C GLN A 373 -7.03 -27.44 -6.53
N PHE A 374 -8.05 -28.30 -6.33
CA PHE A 374 -8.50 -28.70 -5.01
C PHE A 374 -7.56 -29.78 -4.47
N PRO A 375 -6.93 -29.59 -3.29
CA PRO A 375 -6.13 -30.64 -2.67
C PRO A 375 -7.02 -31.77 -2.11
N TRP A 376 -8.28 -31.46 -1.79
CA TRP A 376 -9.25 -32.40 -1.27
C TRP A 376 -10.67 -32.01 -1.69
N TYR A 377 -11.50 -33.01 -1.98
CA TYR A 377 -12.94 -32.88 -2.19
C TYR A 377 -13.63 -34.23 -1.87
N PRO A 378 -14.93 -34.25 -1.52
CA PRO A 378 -15.62 -35.50 -1.20
C PRO A 378 -15.65 -36.47 -2.38
N LYS A 379 -15.35 -37.75 -2.13
CA LYS A 379 -15.31 -38.80 -3.17
C LYS A 379 -16.64 -38.96 -3.91
N HIS A 380 -17.78 -38.70 -3.25
CA HIS A 380 -19.11 -38.86 -3.82
C HIS A 380 -19.48 -37.78 -4.85
N TRP A 381 -18.71 -36.70 -5.00
CA TRP A 381 -18.97 -35.67 -6.00
C TRP A 381 -18.76 -36.16 -7.45
N ASN A 382 -18.03 -37.28 -7.63
CA ASN A 382 -17.76 -37.89 -8.94
C ASN A 382 -17.37 -36.88 -10.03
N VAL A 383 -16.39 -36.01 -9.73
CA VAL A 383 -15.97 -34.91 -10.60
C VAL A 383 -14.85 -35.32 -11.57
N ASP A 384 -14.86 -34.75 -12.77
CA ASP A 384 -13.67 -34.73 -13.63
C ASP A 384 -12.63 -33.76 -13.05
N LYS A 385 -11.40 -34.24 -12.84
CA LYS A 385 -10.28 -33.42 -12.35
C LYS A 385 -9.95 -32.25 -13.29
N LYS A 386 -10.16 -32.42 -14.61
CA LYS A 386 -9.97 -31.33 -15.58
C LYS A 386 -11.17 -30.39 -15.66
N GLY A 387 -12.29 -30.78 -15.03
CA GLY A 387 -13.53 -30.04 -15.03
C GLY A 387 -13.54 -28.80 -14.11
N PRO A 388 -14.62 -28.01 -14.22
CA PRO A 388 -14.81 -26.81 -13.43
C PRO A 388 -15.05 -27.14 -11.96
N SER A 389 -14.54 -26.30 -11.06
CA SER A 389 -14.90 -26.37 -9.65
C SER A 389 -16.17 -25.54 -9.36
N PRO A 390 -16.78 -25.70 -8.17
CA PRO A 390 -17.89 -24.84 -7.74
C PRO A 390 -17.55 -23.34 -7.75
N TRP A 391 -16.28 -22.96 -7.51
CA TRP A 391 -15.86 -21.56 -7.55
C TRP A 391 -15.88 -20.96 -8.96
N LEU A 392 -15.92 -21.76 -10.03
CA LEU A 392 -16.12 -21.23 -11.37
C LEU A 392 -17.49 -20.54 -11.51
N ARG A 393 -18.51 -20.99 -10.79
CA ARG A 393 -19.85 -20.37 -10.79
C ARG A 393 -19.78 -18.90 -10.39
N MET A 394 -18.89 -18.54 -9.48
CA MET A 394 -18.69 -17.15 -9.05
C MET A 394 -18.32 -16.22 -10.21
N PHE A 395 -17.42 -16.69 -11.07
CA PHE A 395 -16.98 -15.96 -12.26
C PHE A 395 -18.02 -15.99 -13.38
N GLN A 396 -18.80 -17.09 -13.48
CA GLN A 396 -19.94 -17.16 -14.40
C GLN A 396 -21.04 -16.18 -14.02
N ASN A 397 -21.37 -16.02 -12.73
CA ASN A 397 -22.31 -15.03 -12.26
C ASN A 397 -21.89 -13.59 -12.64
N ALA A 398 -20.59 -13.30 -12.54
CA ALA A 398 -20.04 -12.01 -12.98
C ALA A 398 -20.21 -11.79 -14.49
N ARG A 399 -19.97 -12.82 -15.31
CA ARG A 399 -20.21 -12.78 -16.76
C ARG A 399 -21.69 -12.65 -17.11
N GLU A 400 -22.56 -13.39 -16.43
CA GLU A 400 -24.01 -13.34 -16.61
C GLU A 400 -24.54 -11.94 -16.31
N TRP A 401 -23.98 -11.23 -15.33
CA TRP A 401 -24.34 -9.84 -15.03
C TRP A 401 -23.92 -8.84 -16.11
N CYS A 402 -22.80 -9.08 -16.80
CA CYS A 402 -22.35 -8.25 -17.92
C CYS A 402 -23.15 -8.41 -19.21
N SER A 403 -23.86 -9.53 -19.34
CA SER A 403 -24.64 -9.92 -20.52
C SER A 403 -26.01 -9.25 -20.49
#